data_AF-A0A133UE78-F1
#
_entry.id   AF-A0A133UE78-F1
#
_cell.length_a   1.000
_cell.length_b   1.000
_cell.length_c   1.000
_cell.angle_alpha   90.00
_cell.angle_beta   90.00
_cell.angle_gamma   90.00
#
_symmetry.space_group_name_H-M   'P 1'
#
loop_
_entity.id
_entity.type
_entity.pdbx_description
1 polymer ?
#
loop_
_entity_poly.entity_id
_entity_poly.type
_entity_poly.pdbx_seq_one_letter_code
_entity_poly.pdbx_strand_id
1 'polypeptide(L)'
;MILEKLKSIFGGEEERKEAEKPVGKEELSIEEIRERATREKNLSKRETKNNLQPTLEKISNVREKIDELRRDLKSAEPSEEVHPNIYKSAREAQRLLLKKIGRASNEMKVPSDSDWNSLLDFNRDLQNAGNLLRNSIISHGNQVSTLFEGEVNKLKSLTDTLKSLSKELNTALRKRKLKLDDFDEFLNDISERDELVDEKDNIKSKISDLENRRKNVEENLNKKENSLESLKKSSRFEELKQSEQKRKEYERRKKRIRRKINSTISDLFRPLRKMNKMIERD
;
A
#
# COMPACT_ATOMS: atom_id res chain seq x y z
N MET A 1 0.96 18.65 5.89
CA MET A 1 0.58 17.53 4.99
C MET A 1 -0.93 17.40 4.78
N ILE A 2 -1.75 16.83 5.67
CA ILE A 2 -3.21 16.62 5.39
C ILE A 2 -3.95 17.94 5.09
N LEU A 3 -3.73 18.99 5.89
CA LEU A 3 -4.33 20.31 5.67
C LEU A 3 -3.88 20.99 4.37
N GLU A 4 -2.67 20.69 3.88
CA GLU A 4 -2.16 21.22 2.60
C GLU A 4 -2.77 20.46 1.43
N LYS A 5 -2.90 19.12 1.52
CA LYS A 5 -3.65 18.30 0.55
C LYS A 5 -5.12 18.71 0.49
N LEU A 6 -5.75 19.00 1.63
CA LEU A 6 -7.13 19.53 1.67
C LEU A 6 -7.26 20.86 0.93
N LYS A 7 -6.29 21.78 1.11
CA LYS A 7 -6.28 23.04 0.37
C LYS A 7 -6.05 22.86 -1.12
N SER A 8 -5.24 21.88 -1.56
CA SER A 8 -5.00 21.65 -2.99
C SER A 8 -6.14 20.88 -3.68
N ILE A 9 -6.84 20.01 -2.96
CA ILE A 9 -7.95 19.21 -3.50
C ILE A 9 -9.24 20.04 -3.57
N PHE A 10 -9.51 20.88 -2.57
CA PHE A 10 -10.74 21.68 -2.48
C PHE A 10 -10.57 23.16 -2.85
N GLY A 11 -9.34 23.67 -2.90
CA GLY A 11 -9.03 25.03 -3.33
C GLY A 11 -8.57 25.03 -4.79
N GLY A 12 -9.40 25.57 -5.69
CA GLY A 12 -8.97 25.89 -7.06
C GLY A 12 -7.78 26.85 -7.05
N GLU A 13 -6.90 26.74 -8.04
CA GLU A 13 -5.85 27.73 -8.31
C GLU A 13 -6.49 29.09 -8.61
N GLU A 14 -6.61 29.95 -7.60
CA GLU A 14 -6.90 31.37 -7.79
C GLU A 14 -5.68 32.20 -7.42
N GLU A 15 -5.26 32.99 -8.41
CA GLU A 15 -4.27 34.04 -8.28
C GLU A 15 -4.67 35.02 -7.16
N ARG A 16 -3.66 35.42 -6.40
CA ARG A 16 -3.77 36.33 -5.26
C ARG A 16 -4.43 37.66 -5.68
N LYS A 17 -5.55 37.99 -5.03
CA LYS A 17 -5.81 39.20 -4.23
C LYS A 17 -7.31 39.43 -4.17
N GLU A 18 -7.92 39.12 -3.02
CA GLU A 18 -8.93 39.97 -2.37
C GLU A 18 -9.38 39.34 -1.05
N ALA A 19 -9.56 40.22 -0.05
CA ALA A 19 -9.99 40.03 1.33
C ALA A 19 -10.41 38.61 1.77
N GLU A 20 -9.64 38.05 2.71
CA GLU A 20 -10.04 36.92 3.55
C GLU A 20 -11.32 37.27 4.32
N LYS A 21 -12.48 36.95 3.75
CA LYS A 21 -13.68 36.67 4.55
C LYS A 21 -13.37 35.42 5.37
N PRO A 22 -13.68 35.39 6.68
CA PRO A 22 -13.48 34.19 7.48
C PRO A 22 -14.37 33.09 6.90
N VAL A 23 -13.75 32.17 6.15
CA VAL A 23 -14.38 30.91 5.76
C VAL A 23 -14.80 30.24 7.06
N GLY A 24 -16.11 30.15 7.29
CA GLY A 24 -16.65 29.45 8.45
C GLY A 24 -16.01 28.07 8.52
N LYS A 25 -15.37 27.75 9.64
CA LYS A 25 -14.84 26.41 9.87
C LYS A 25 -16.04 25.48 9.97
N GLU A 26 -16.35 24.76 8.89
CA GLU A 26 -17.26 23.62 8.97
C GLU A 26 -16.58 22.53 9.79
N GLU A 27 -17.19 22.16 10.91
CA GLU A 27 -16.81 20.96 11.67
C GLU A 27 -17.43 19.76 10.98
N LEU A 28 -16.64 19.11 10.12
CA LEU A 28 -17.02 17.85 9.46
C LEU A 28 -16.37 16.67 10.17
N SER A 29 -17.14 15.60 10.34
CA SER A 29 -16.64 14.30 10.75
C SER A 29 -15.77 13.67 9.64
N ILE A 30 -14.89 12.74 10.03
CA ILE A 30 -14.03 12.02 9.07
C ILE A 30 -14.87 11.23 8.04
N GLU A 31 -16.01 10.70 8.46
CA GLU A 31 -16.91 9.96 7.57
C GLU A 31 -17.57 10.90 6.54
N GLU A 32 -18.01 12.09 6.96
CA GLU A 32 -18.52 13.11 6.03
C GLU A 32 -17.45 13.56 5.03
N ILE A 33 -16.19 13.67 5.48
CA ILE A 33 -15.05 13.98 4.60
C ILE A 33 -14.81 12.84 3.59
N ARG A 34 -14.83 11.58 4.04
CA ARG A 34 -14.69 10.39 3.17
C ARG A 34 -15.80 10.34 2.12
N GLU A 35 -17.04 10.55 2.53
CA GLU A 35 -18.18 10.60 1.62
C GLU A 35 -18.07 11.74 0.62
N ARG A 36 -17.68 12.94 1.08
CA ARG A 36 -17.51 14.12 0.21
C ARG A 36 -16.40 13.88 -0.81
N ALA A 37 -15.25 13.36 -0.39
CA ALA A 37 -14.15 13.01 -1.29
C ALA A 37 -14.57 11.95 -2.33
N THR A 38 -15.32 10.92 -1.92
CA THR A 38 -15.83 9.89 -2.82
C THR A 38 -16.83 10.46 -3.82
N ARG A 39 -17.73 11.33 -3.37
CA ARG A 39 -18.71 12.03 -4.22
C ARG A 39 -18.01 12.93 -5.23
N GLU A 40 -17.08 13.76 -4.78
CA GLU A 40 -16.27 14.64 -5.63
C GLU A 40 -15.47 13.84 -6.67
N LYS A 41 -14.82 12.74 -6.26
CA LYS A 41 -14.11 11.83 -7.18
C LYS A 41 -15.03 11.29 -8.28
N ASN A 42 -16.25 10.89 -7.94
CA ASN A 42 -17.21 10.34 -8.89
C ASN A 42 -17.84 11.41 -9.79
N LEU A 43 -18.17 12.58 -9.23
CA LEU A 43 -18.60 13.76 -9.98
C LEU A 43 -17.52 14.14 -11.00
N SER A 44 -16.28 14.15 -10.54
CA SER A 44 -15.09 14.47 -11.30
C SER A 44 -14.92 13.58 -12.55
N LYS A 45 -15.16 12.27 -12.40
CA LYS A 45 -15.20 11.31 -13.52
C LYS A 45 -16.33 11.62 -14.50
N ARG A 46 -17.54 11.91 -14.00
CA ARG A 46 -18.73 12.21 -14.83
C ARG A 46 -18.54 13.49 -15.64
N GLU A 47 -18.08 14.57 -15.00
CA GLU A 47 -17.78 15.83 -15.69
C GLU A 47 -16.76 15.64 -16.81
N THR A 48 -15.75 14.81 -16.57
CA THR A 48 -14.71 14.57 -17.58
C THR A 48 -15.27 13.83 -18.78
N LYS A 49 -16.15 12.84 -18.56
CA LYS A 49 -16.88 12.19 -19.64
C LYS A 49 -17.68 13.21 -20.46
N ASN A 50 -18.46 14.07 -19.82
CA ASN A 50 -19.28 15.07 -20.50
C ASN A 50 -18.42 16.08 -21.28
N ASN A 51 -17.30 16.52 -20.70
CA ASN A 51 -16.39 17.47 -21.33
C ASN A 51 -15.64 16.86 -22.53
N LEU A 52 -15.42 15.54 -22.53
CA LEU A 52 -14.77 14.83 -23.62
C LEU A 52 -15.74 14.44 -24.75
N GLN A 53 -17.05 14.48 -24.51
CA GLN A 53 -18.07 14.11 -25.49
C GLN A 53 -17.89 14.80 -26.86
N PRO A 54 -17.62 16.12 -26.95
CA PRO A 54 -17.38 16.77 -28.24
C PRO A 54 -16.13 16.24 -28.96
N THR A 55 -15.08 15.91 -28.22
CA THR A 55 -13.84 15.33 -28.78
C THR A 55 -14.10 13.91 -29.28
N LEU A 56 -14.89 13.11 -28.55
CA LEU A 56 -15.29 11.76 -28.95
C LEU A 56 -16.15 11.79 -30.22
N GLU A 57 -17.10 12.72 -30.34
CA GLU A 57 -17.91 12.92 -31.54
C GLU A 57 -17.06 13.29 -32.76
N LYS A 58 -16.08 14.19 -32.59
CA LYS A 58 -15.11 14.51 -33.64
C LYS A 58 -14.32 13.28 -34.08
N ILE A 59 -13.91 12.41 -33.14
CA ILE A 59 -13.20 11.18 -33.46
C ILE A 59 -14.10 10.22 -34.26
N SER A 60 -15.35 10.05 -33.85
CA SER A 60 -16.35 9.27 -34.60
C SER A 60 -16.52 9.79 -36.02
N ASN A 61 -16.66 11.11 -36.20
CA ASN A 61 -16.78 11.74 -37.53
C ASN A 61 -15.53 11.52 -38.39
N VAL A 62 -14.34 11.58 -37.81
CA VAL A 62 -13.09 11.29 -38.54
C VAL A 62 -13.03 9.82 -38.95
N ARG A 63 -13.43 8.90 -38.05
CA ARG A 63 -13.51 7.47 -38.35
C ARG A 63 -14.48 7.21 -39.51
N GLU A 64 -15.66 7.82 -39.50
CA GLU A 64 -16.65 7.67 -40.59
C GLU A 64 -16.09 8.15 -41.92
N LYS A 65 -15.44 9.31 -41.95
CA LYS A 65 -14.76 9.82 -43.15
C LYS A 65 -13.64 8.90 -43.64
N ILE A 66 -12.91 8.25 -42.73
CA ILE A 66 -11.89 7.25 -43.07
C ILE A 66 -12.56 6.00 -43.67
N ASP A 67 -13.70 5.55 -43.13
CA ASP A 67 -14.46 4.41 -43.65
C ASP A 67 -15.12 4.69 -45.00
N GLU A 68 -15.58 5.92 -45.24
CA GLU A 68 -16.02 6.41 -46.56
C GLU A 68 -14.86 6.40 -47.55
N LEU A 69 -13.75 7.05 -47.22
CA LEU A 69 -12.57 7.08 -48.07
C LEU A 69 -12.03 5.68 -48.39
N ARG A 70 -12.11 4.76 -47.43
CA ARG A 70 -11.76 3.34 -47.64
C ARG A 70 -12.67 2.67 -48.66
N ARG A 71 -13.97 2.98 -48.66
CA ARG A 71 -14.94 2.46 -49.64
C ARG A 71 -14.67 3.06 -51.02
N ASP A 72 -14.50 4.38 -51.09
CA ASP A 72 -14.19 5.10 -52.32
C ASP A 72 -12.91 4.58 -52.97
N LEU A 73 -11.84 4.47 -52.18
CA LEU A 73 -10.56 3.94 -52.64
C LEU A 73 -10.67 2.48 -53.08
N LYS A 74 -11.57 1.67 -52.50
CA LYS A 74 -11.76 0.28 -52.92
C LYS A 74 -12.40 0.18 -54.31
N SER A 75 -13.34 1.06 -54.64
CA SER A 75 -14.04 1.09 -55.92
C SER A 75 -13.38 1.98 -56.98
N ALA A 76 -12.36 2.74 -56.61
CA ALA A 76 -11.70 3.66 -57.53
C ALA A 76 -11.02 2.95 -58.71
N GLU A 77 -11.11 3.57 -59.87
CA GLU A 77 -10.41 3.22 -61.11
C GLU A 77 -9.43 4.33 -61.50
N PRO A 78 -8.32 4.00 -62.19
CA PRO A 78 -7.40 5.01 -62.68
C PRO A 78 -8.11 5.93 -63.67
N SER A 79 -7.80 7.22 -63.62
CA SER A 79 -8.36 8.23 -64.54
C SER A 79 -7.79 8.15 -65.96
N GLU A 80 -6.65 7.47 -66.13
CA GLU A 80 -5.90 7.40 -67.39
C GLU A 80 -5.44 5.97 -67.68
N GLU A 81 -5.06 5.70 -68.93
CA GLU A 81 -4.48 4.43 -69.33
C GLU A 81 -3.05 4.30 -68.76
N VAL A 82 -2.83 3.25 -67.96
CA VAL A 82 -1.58 3.09 -67.20
C VAL A 82 -0.86 1.83 -67.62
N HIS A 83 0.47 1.90 -67.69
CA HIS A 83 1.32 0.74 -67.90
C HIS A 83 0.98 -0.43 -66.94
N PRO A 84 0.83 -1.68 -67.43
CA PRO A 84 0.35 -2.82 -66.64
C PRO A 84 1.12 -3.09 -65.33
N ASN A 85 2.44 -2.89 -65.33
CA ASN A 85 3.28 -3.09 -64.14
C ASN A 85 3.00 -2.06 -63.03
N ILE A 86 2.73 -0.80 -63.39
CA ILE A 86 2.38 0.25 -62.44
C ILE A 86 1.00 -0.05 -61.86
N TYR A 87 0.05 -0.42 -62.72
CA TYR A 87 -1.29 -0.82 -62.32
C TYR A 87 -1.27 -1.98 -61.31
N LYS A 88 -0.56 -3.07 -61.61
CA LYS A 88 -0.46 -4.24 -60.73
C LYS A 88 0.17 -3.89 -59.37
N SER A 89 1.25 -3.10 -59.39
CA SER A 89 1.95 -2.66 -58.17
C SER A 89 1.05 -1.79 -57.28
N ALA A 90 0.41 -0.78 -57.87
CA ALA A 90 -0.48 0.13 -57.16
C ALA A 90 -1.73 -0.59 -56.60
N ARG A 91 -2.32 -1.55 -57.35
CA ARG A 91 -3.44 -2.36 -56.87
C ARG A 91 -3.08 -3.25 -55.69
N GLU A 92 -1.89 -3.86 -55.69
CA GLU A 92 -1.44 -4.67 -54.55
C GLU A 92 -1.15 -3.80 -53.31
N ALA A 93 -0.51 -2.65 -53.50
CA ALA A 93 -0.30 -1.67 -52.43
C ALA A 93 -1.64 -1.16 -51.85
N GLN A 94 -2.61 -0.90 -52.72
CA GLN A 94 -3.97 -0.50 -52.35
C GLN A 94 -4.66 -1.56 -51.50
N ARG A 95 -4.59 -2.84 -51.90
CA ARG A 95 -5.15 -3.96 -51.12
C ARG A 95 -4.57 -4.01 -49.70
N LEU A 96 -3.25 -3.86 -49.57
CA LEU A 96 -2.55 -3.86 -48.28
C LEU A 96 -2.92 -2.62 -47.44
N LEU A 97 -2.98 -1.45 -48.06
CA LEU A 97 -3.39 -0.20 -47.42
C LEU A 97 -4.84 -0.30 -46.88
N LEU A 98 -5.79 -0.74 -47.70
CA LEU A 98 -7.20 -0.91 -47.33
C LEU A 98 -7.38 -1.89 -46.16
N LYS A 99 -6.57 -2.96 -46.11
CA LYS A 99 -6.57 -3.91 -44.99
C LYS A 99 -6.15 -3.24 -43.69
N LYS A 100 -5.11 -2.40 -43.72
CA LYS A 100 -4.61 -1.71 -42.53
C LYS A 100 -5.53 -0.55 -42.11
N ILE A 101 -6.11 0.20 -43.05
CA ILE A 101 -7.15 1.20 -42.76
C ILE A 101 -8.34 0.55 -42.05
N GLY A 102 -8.82 -0.60 -42.55
CA GLY A 102 -9.93 -1.31 -41.91
C GLY A 102 -9.64 -1.77 -40.47
N ARG A 103 -8.40 -2.18 -40.18
CA ARG A 103 -7.98 -2.50 -38.81
C ARG A 103 -7.96 -1.25 -37.92
N ALA A 104 -7.35 -0.18 -38.40
CA ALA A 104 -7.28 1.08 -37.66
C ALA A 104 -8.68 1.64 -37.37
N SER A 105 -9.59 1.62 -38.35
CA SER A 105 -10.98 2.07 -38.17
C SER A 105 -11.72 1.27 -37.07
N ASN A 106 -11.44 -0.02 -36.92
CA ASN A 106 -12.03 -0.82 -35.85
C ASN A 106 -11.53 -0.41 -34.45
N GLU A 107 -10.26 -0.03 -34.33
CA GLU A 107 -9.66 0.47 -33.08
C GLU A 107 -10.13 1.89 -32.73
N MET A 108 -10.66 2.65 -33.69
CA MET A 108 -11.23 3.99 -33.47
C MET A 108 -12.69 3.99 -32.99
N LYS A 109 -13.26 2.82 -32.69
CA LYS A 109 -14.66 2.74 -32.25
C LYS A 109 -14.83 3.33 -30.86
N VAL A 110 -15.52 4.47 -30.80
CA VAL A 110 -15.88 5.11 -29.53
C VAL A 110 -16.82 4.19 -28.75
N PRO A 111 -16.56 3.92 -27.46
CA PRO A 111 -17.44 3.12 -26.61
C PRO A 111 -18.82 3.79 -26.43
N SER A 112 -19.89 3.01 -26.55
CA SER A 112 -21.28 3.47 -26.38
C SER A 112 -21.55 3.89 -24.93
N ASP A 113 -21.10 3.07 -23.98
CA ASP A 113 -21.13 3.34 -22.55
C ASP A 113 -19.71 3.48 -22.03
N SER A 114 -19.17 4.69 -22.15
CA SER A 114 -17.83 4.98 -21.66
C SER A 114 -17.85 5.21 -20.14
N ASP A 115 -17.31 4.27 -19.37
CA ASP A 115 -16.83 4.54 -18.02
C ASP A 115 -15.38 5.08 -18.06
N TRP A 116 -14.84 5.47 -16.90
CA TRP A 116 -13.50 6.06 -16.85
C TRP A 116 -12.42 5.12 -17.44
N ASN A 117 -12.51 3.81 -17.16
CA ASN A 117 -11.54 2.84 -17.65
C ASN A 117 -11.67 2.62 -19.16
N SER A 118 -12.91 2.54 -19.66
CA SER A 118 -13.20 2.45 -21.09
C SER A 118 -12.66 3.64 -21.87
N LEU A 119 -12.66 4.86 -21.30
CA LEU A 119 -12.03 6.03 -21.91
C LEU A 119 -10.50 5.92 -21.97
N LEU A 120 -9.88 5.35 -20.94
CA LEU A 120 -8.43 5.11 -20.92
C LEU A 120 -8.02 4.06 -21.95
N ASP A 121 -8.77 2.96 -22.03
CA ASP A 121 -8.55 1.90 -23.01
C ASP A 121 -8.76 2.40 -24.43
N PHE A 122 -9.87 3.12 -24.67
CA PHE A 122 -10.13 3.75 -25.96
C PHE A 122 -9.02 4.72 -26.37
N ASN A 123 -8.48 5.51 -25.44
CA ASN A 123 -7.35 6.40 -25.75
C ASN A 123 -6.10 5.64 -26.19
N ARG A 124 -5.84 4.45 -25.63
CA ARG A 124 -4.74 3.58 -26.06
C ARG A 124 -5.00 3.02 -27.46
N ASP A 125 -6.21 2.54 -27.72
CA ASP A 125 -6.59 1.99 -29.03
C ASP A 125 -6.55 3.07 -30.12
N LEU A 126 -7.00 4.29 -29.81
CA LEU A 126 -6.92 5.42 -30.72
C LEU A 126 -5.48 5.78 -31.12
N GLN A 127 -4.54 5.72 -30.16
CA GLN A 127 -3.12 5.94 -30.44
C GLN A 127 -2.55 4.84 -31.34
N ASN A 128 -2.90 3.57 -31.08
CA ASN A 128 -2.51 2.44 -31.92
C ASN A 128 -3.06 2.60 -33.35
N ALA A 129 -4.32 2.99 -33.48
CA ALA A 129 -4.97 3.21 -34.75
C ALA A 129 -4.30 4.33 -35.56
N GLY A 130 -3.97 5.46 -34.92
CA GLY A 130 -3.24 6.56 -35.54
C GLY A 130 -1.84 6.15 -36.02
N ASN A 131 -1.11 5.37 -35.20
CA ASN A 131 0.19 4.81 -35.59
C ASN A 131 0.07 3.84 -36.75
N LEU A 132 -0.96 2.97 -36.74
CA LEU A 132 -1.21 2.02 -37.81
C LEU A 132 -1.51 2.74 -39.12
N LEU A 133 -2.36 3.77 -39.13
CA LEU A 133 -2.61 4.59 -40.31
C LEU A 133 -1.33 5.23 -40.85
N ARG A 134 -0.57 5.90 -39.98
CA ARG A 134 0.68 6.56 -40.38
C ARG A 134 1.66 5.58 -41.00
N ASN A 135 1.88 4.43 -40.37
CA ASN A 135 2.78 3.39 -40.88
C ASN A 135 2.27 2.81 -42.21
N SER A 136 0.96 2.68 -42.37
CA SER A 136 0.36 2.18 -43.61
C SER A 136 0.57 3.15 -44.78
N ILE A 137 0.38 4.45 -44.52
CA ILE A 137 0.65 5.51 -45.50
C ILE A 137 2.13 5.49 -45.89
N ILE A 138 3.05 5.34 -44.94
CA ILE A 138 4.48 5.26 -45.24
C ILE A 138 4.81 4.03 -46.09
N SER A 139 4.28 2.85 -45.74
CA SER A 139 4.61 1.59 -46.42
C SER A 139 3.99 1.45 -47.80
N HIS A 140 2.78 1.97 -48.01
CA HIS A 140 1.99 1.69 -49.23
C HIS A 140 1.50 2.95 -49.94
N GLY A 141 1.47 4.10 -49.25
CA GLY A 141 0.88 5.34 -49.75
C GLY A 141 1.53 5.82 -51.05
N ASN A 142 2.86 5.78 -51.17
CA ASN A 142 3.54 6.24 -52.39
C ASN A 142 3.14 5.45 -53.65
N GLN A 143 3.01 4.13 -53.53
CA GLN A 143 2.61 3.26 -54.64
C GLN A 143 1.13 3.44 -55.00
N VAL A 144 0.28 3.70 -53.99
CA VAL A 144 -1.15 3.99 -54.21
C VAL A 144 -1.33 5.39 -54.81
N SER A 145 -0.56 6.38 -54.35
CA SER A 145 -0.59 7.76 -54.85
C SER A 145 -0.25 7.88 -56.33
N THR A 146 0.47 6.92 -56.91
CA THR A 146 0.73 6.91 -58.35
C THR A 146 -0.56 6.91 -59.17
N LEU A 147 -1.65 6.34 -58.64
CA LEU A 147 -2.96 6.25 -59.31
C LEU A 147 -4.09 6.98 -58.58
N PHE A 148 -3.96 7.13 -57.27
CA PHE A 148 -5.02 7.61 -56.38
C PHE A 148 -4.47 8.68 -55.43
N GLU A 149 -3.80 9.69 -55.99
CA GLU A 149 -3.12 10.74 -55.22
C GLU A 149 -4.10 11.49 -54.31
N GLY A 150 -5.27 11.85 -54.83
CA GLY A 150 -6.29 12.59 -54.10
C GLY A 150 -6.77 11.85 -52.85
N GLU A 151 -7.03 10.55 -52.98
CA GLU A 151 -7.47 9.69 -51.88
C GLU A 151 -6.38 9.55 -50.81
N VAL A 152 -5.13 9.36 -51.21
CA VAL A 152 -4.02 9.24 -50.24
C VAL A 152 -3.78 10.57 -49.52
N ASN A 153 -3.91 11.72 -50.20
CA ASN A 153 -3.76 13.03 -49.57
C ASN A 153 -4.91 13.32 -48.59
N LYS A 154 -6.15 12.95 -48.94
CA LYS A 154 -7.28 12.99 -47.98
C LYS A 154 -7.03 12.09 -46.76
N LEU A 155 -6.50 10.88 -46.96
CA LEU A 155 -6.17 9.96 -45.87
C LEU A 155 -5.09 10.54 -44.94
N LYS A 156 -4.05 11.18 -45.48
CA LYS A 156 -3.03 11.89 -44.69
C LYS A 156 -3.66 12.98 -43.83
N SER A 157 -4.49 13.84 -44.41
CA SER A 157 -5.17 14.92 -43.69
C SER A 157 -6.08 14.41 -42.56
N LEU A 158 -6.85 13.33 -42.81
CA LEU A 158 -7.67 12.70 -41.78
C LEU A 158 -6.82 12.07 -40.66
N THR A 159 -5.69 11.47 -41.01
CA THR A 159 -4.73 10.90 -40.05
C THR A 159 -4.11 11.97 -39.16
N ASP A 160 -3.75 13.12 -39.73
CA ASP A 160 -3.21 14.26 -38.95
C ASP A 160 -4.27 14.87 -38.03
N THR A 161 -5.51 14.98 -38.51
CA THR A 161 -6.66 15.39 -37.70
C THR A 161 -6.88 14.45 -36.52
N LEU A 162 -6.87 13.13 -36.78
CA LEU A 162 -6.98 12.10 -35.76
C LEU A 162 -5.86 12.20 -34.71
N LYS A 163 -4.62 12.43 -35.16
CA LYS A 163 -3.46 12.59 -34.27
C LYS A 163 -3.63 13.78 -33.34
N SER A 164 -4.16 14.90 -33.85
CA SER A 164 -4.48 16.07 -33.03
C SER A 164 -5.53 15.75 -31.96
N LEU A 165 -6.64 15.14 -32.37
CA LEU A 165 -7.72 14.73 -31.46
C LEU A 165 -7.26 13.71 -30.42
N SER A 166 -6.43 12.74 -30.81
CA SER A 166 -5.83 11.77 -29.91
C SER A 166 -4.92 12.42 -28.86
N LYS A 167 -4.16 13.44 -29.26
CA LYS A 167 -3.34 14.22 -28.31
C LYS A 167 -4.19 15.03 -27.34
N GLU A 168 -5.26 15.65 -27.82
CA GLU A 168 -6.23 16.39 -27.01
C GLU A 168 -6.86 15.48 -25.95
N LEU A 169 -7.41 14.34 -26.38
CA LEU A 169 -8.00 13.32 -25.52
C LEU A 169 -7.00 12.83 -24.46
N ASN A 170 -5.79 12.44 -24.89
CA ASN A 170 -4.76 11.94 -23.97
C ASN A 170 -4.34 12.99 -22.94
N THR A 171 -4.24 14.26 -23.34
CA THR A 171 -3.84 15.35 -22.43
C THR A 171 -4.91 15.59 -21.37
N ALA A 172 -6.19 15.62 -21.77
CA ALA A 172 -7.31 15.77 -20.87
C ALA A 172 -7.41 14.59 -19.88
N LEU A 173 -7.30 13.36 -20.37
CA LEU A 173 -7.33 12.15 -19.52
C LEU A 173 -6.16 12.11 -18.54
N ARG A 174 -4.92 12.45 -18.96
CA ARG A 174 -3.76 12.50 -18.06
C ARG A 174 -3.92 13.55 -16.97
N LYS A 175 -4.33 14.77 -17.33
CA LYS A 175 -4.55 15.85 -16.36
C LYS A 175 -5.58 15.44 -15.31
N ARG A 176 -6.65 14.76 -15.73
CA ARG A 176 -7.69 14.30 -14.81
C ARG A 176 -7.26 13.09 -13.99
N LYS A 177 -6.48 12.16 -14.57
CA LYS A 177 -5.94 11.00 -13.84
C LYS A 177 -5.16 11.45 -12.62
N LEU A 178 -4.26 12.43 -12.75
CA LEU A 178 -3.50 12.96 -11.62
C LEU A 178 -4.42 13.43 -10.47
N LYS A 179 -5.47 14.20 -10.78
CA LYS A 179 -6.46 14.62 -9.78
C LYS A 179 -7.20 13.45 -9.12
N LEU A 180 -7.49 12.39 -9.88
CA LEU A 180 -8.15 11.19 -9.34
C LEU A 180 -7.21 10.39 -8.45
N ASP A 181 -5.93 10.31 -8.82
CA ASP A 181 -4.88 9.68 -8.02
C ASP A 181 -4.71 10.44 -6.68
N ASP A 182 -4.81 11.78 -6.68
CA ASP A 182 -4.80 12.59 -5.44
C ASP A 182 -5.98 12.25 -4.52
N PHE A 183 -7.19 12.03 -5.08
CA PHE A 183 -8.35 11.58 -4.30
C PHE A 183 -8.14 10.18 -3.74
N ASP A 184 -7.54 9.27 -4.51
CA ASP A 184 -7.23 7.91 -4.06
C ASP A 184 -6.23 7.91 -2.92
N GLU A 185 -5.15 8.70 -3.04
CA GLU A 185 -4.18 8.88 -1.96
C GLU A 185 -4.84 9.44 -0.70
N PHE A 186 -5.69 10.47 -0.84
CA PHE A 186 -6.40 11.05 0.29
C PHE A 186 -7.35 10.06 0.99
N LEU A 187 -8.09 9.24 0.24
CA LEU A 187 -8.96 8.22 0.82
C LEU A 187 -8.16 7.11 1.52
N ASN A 188 -6.98 6.78 1.00
CA ASN A 188 -6.05 5.85 1.67
C ASN A 188 -5.51 6.45 2.97
N ASP A 189 -5.10 7.73 2.99
CA ASP A 189 -4.64 8.43 4.20
C ASP A 189 -5.72 8.39 5.31
N ILE A 190 -7.00 8.54 4.94
CA ILE A 190 -8.12 8.41 5.89
C ILE A 190 -8.23 6.99 6.43
N SER A 191 -8.05 5.98 5.57
CA SER A 191 -8.15 4.57 5.97
C SER A 191 -7.01 4.17 6.91
N GLU A 192 -5.78 4.59 6.60
CA GLU A 192 -4.61 4.39 7.47
C GLU A 192 -4.80 5.07 8.84
N ARG A 193 -5.39 6.26 8.87
CA ARG A 193 -5.75 6.92 10.13
C ARG A 193 -6.69 6.05 10.97
N ASP A 194 -7.71 5.46 10.37
CA ASP A 194 -8.68 4.63 11.10
C ASP A 194 -7.99 3.39 11.68
N GLU A 195 -7.11 2.74 10.93
CA GLU A 195 -6.29 1.62 11.42
C GLU A 195 -5.41 2.02 12.61
N LEU A 196 -4.77 3.20 12.56
CA LEU A 196 -3.96 3.72 13.66
C LEU A 196 -4.80 4.07 14.90
N VAL A 197 -6.04 4.53 14.72
CA VAL A 197 -6.97 4.78 15.84
C VAL A 197 -7.34 3.47 16.52
N ASP A 198 -7.66 2.43 15.74
CA ASP A 198 -7.97 1.11 16.28
C ASP A 198 -6.76 0.50 17.02
N GLU A 199 -5.55 0.64 16.45
CA GLU A 199 -4.32 0.20 17.12
C GLU A 199 -4.09 0.94 18.44
N LYS A 200 -4.28 2.26 18.45
CA LYS A 200 -4.17 3.08 19.66
C LYS A 200 -5.13 2.62 20.75
N ASP A 201 -6.37 2.33 20.41
CA ASP A 201 -7.36 1.90 21.41
C ASP A 201 -7.09 0.48 21.92
N ASN A 202 -6.58 -0.42 21.06
CA ASN A 202 -6.06 -1.71 21.47
C ASN A 202 -4.88 -1.60 22.45
N ILE A 203 -3.94 -0.69 22.20
CA ILE A 203 -2.81 -0.44 23.10
C ILE A 203 -3.29 0.11 24.44
N LYS A 204 -4.25 1.05 24.47
CA LYS A 204 -4.84 1.55 25.72
C LYS A 204 -5.47 0.43 26.54
N SER A 205 -6.22 -0.48 25.90
CA SER A 205 -6.81 -1.64 26.59
C SER A 205 -5.71 -2.49 27.25
N LYS A 206 -4.63 -2.80 26.52
CA LYS A 206 -3.50 -3.56 27.05
C LYS A 206 -2.81 -2.84 28.21
N ILE A 207 -2.66 -1.52 28.15
CA ILE A 207 -2.10 -0.72 29.25
C ILE A 207 -2.98 -0.88 30.49
N SER A 208 -4.29 -0.71 30.36
CA SER A 208 -5.23 -0.86 31.48
C SER A 208 -5.16 -2.26 32.12
N ASP A 209 -5.08 -3.32 31.29
CA ASP A 209 -4.91 -4.69 31.77
C ASP A 209 -3.60 -4.89 32.55
N LEU A 210 -2.50 -4.31 32.05
CA LEU A 210 -1.19 -4.37 32.70
C LEU A 210 -1.17 -3.60 34.02
N GLU A 211 -1.82 -2.44 34.09
CA GLU A 211 -1.96 -1.65 35.33
C GLU A 211 -2.75 -2.44 36.39
N ASN A 212 -3.86 -3.06 36.00
CA ASN A 212 -4.64 -3.93 36.89
C ASN A 212 -3.82 -5.13 37.39
N ARG A 213 -3.05 -5.77 36.50
CA ARG A 213 -2.13 -6.85 36.88
C ARG A 213 -1.06 -6.38 37.85
N ARG A 214 -0.45 -5.21 37.61
CA ARG A 214 0.56 -4.63 38.51
C ARG A 214 0.00 -4.44 39.91
N LYS A 215 -1.18 -3.83 40.02
CA LYS A 215 -1.86 -3.60 41.30
C LYS A 215 -2.13 -4.91 42.05
N ASN A 216 -2.63 -5.94 41.35
CA ASN A 216 -2.85 -7.26 41.95
C ASN A 216 -1.56 -7.92 42.45
N VAL A 217 -0.45 -7.76 41.72
CA VAL A 217 0.86 -8.28 42.14
C VAL A 217 1.38 -7.53 43.37
N GLU A 218 1.29 -6.20 43.39
CA GLU A 218 1.67 -5.37 44.54
C GLU A 218 0.86 -5.75 45.80
N GLU A 219 -0.46 -5.91 45.69
CA GLU A 219 -1.31 -6.34 46.80
C GLU A 219 -0.94 -7.73 47.32
N ASN A 220 -0.66 -8.68 46.41
CA ASN A 220 -0.22 -10.02 46.79
C ASN A 220 1.16 -10.04 47.44
N LEU A 221 2.07 -9.19 46.97
CA LEU A 221 3.40 -9.03 47.54
C LEU A 221 3.31 -8.49 48.96
N ASN A 222 2.54 -7.40 49.17
CA ASN A 222 2.29 -6.85 50.51
C ASN A 222 1.67 -7.89 51.47
N LYS A 223 0.70 -8.68 51.00
CA LYS A 223 0.12 -9.77 51.80
C LYS A 223 1.16 -10.82 52.19
N LYS A 224 2.04 -11.21 51.26
CA LYS A 224 3.12 -12.17 51.53
C LYS A 224 4.17 -11.61 52.47
N GLU A 225 4.55 -10.35 52.33
CA GLU A 225 5.48 -9.67 53.24
C GLU A 225 4.92 -9.62 54.66
N ASN A 226 3.66 -9.18 54.81
CA ASN A 226 2.96 -9.20 56.10
C ASN A 226 2.87 -10.60 56.70
N SER A 227 2.59 -11.61 55.87
CA SER A 227 2.55 -13.02 56.30
C SER A 227 3.92 -13.53 56.73
N LEU A 228 4.99 -13.17 56.01
CA LEU A 228 6.35 -13.54 56.36
C LEU A 228 6.77 -12.90 57.68
N GLU A 229 6.42 -11.63 57.88
CA GLU A 229 6.77 -10.90 59.09
C GLU A 229 6.01 -11.40 60.32
N SER A 230 4.72 -11.74 60.18
CA SER A 230 3.98 -12.39 61.26
C SER A 230 4.55 -13.77 61.59
N LEU A 231 4.97 -14.54 60.58
CA LEU A 231 5.59 -15.85 60.77
C LEU A 231 6.94 -15.73 61.49
N LYS A 232 7.77 -14.73 61.16
CA LYS A 232 9.01 -14.41 61.91
C LYS A 232 8.78 -14.05 63.37
N LYS A 233 7.64 -13.43 63.69
CA LYS A 233 7.22 -13.05 65.05
C LYS A 233 6.45 -14.16 65.77
N SER A 234 6.16 -15.28 65.11
CA SER A 234 5.38 -16.36 65.69
C SER A 234 6.17 -17.15 66.74
N SER A 235 5.48 -17.65 67.76
CA SER A 235 6.06 -18.49 68.82
C SER A 235 6.78 -19.71 68.26
N ARG A 236 6.22 -20.36 67.23
CA ARG A 236 6.85 -21.49 66.54
C ARG A 236 8.21 -21.14 65.93
N PHE A 237 8.36 -19.95 65.37
CA PHE A 237 9.64 -19.53 64.78
C PHE A 237 10.67 -19.20 65.85
N GLU A 238 10.24 -18.64 66.98
CA GLU A 238 11.11 -18.44 68.15
C GLU A 238 11.52 -19.77 68.78
N GLU A 239 10.59 -20.71 68.95
CA GLU A 239 10.87 -22.08 69.43
C GLU A 239 11.89 -22.78 68.54
N LEU A 240 11.76 -22.65 67.22
CA LEU A 240 12.74 -23.18 66.26
C LEU A 240 14.13 -22.57 66.50
N LYS A 241 14.23 -21.24 66.61
CA LYS A 241 15.50 -20.56 66.92
C LYS A 241 16.10 -21.03 68.25
N GLN A 242 15.28 -21.15 69.29
CA GLN A 242 15.73 -21.62 70.60
C GLN A 242 16.19 -23.08 70.53
N SER A 243 15.48 -23.94 69.80
CA SER A 243 15.85 -25.34 69.58
C SER A 243 17.19 -25.46 68.86
N GLU A 244 17.43 -24.65 67.82
CA GLU A 244 18.74 -24.60 67.14
C GLU A 244 19.87 -24.17 68.07
N GLN A 245 19.64 -23.17 68.92
CA GLN A 245 20.62 -22.73 69.92
C GLN A 245 20.92 -23.83 70.94
N LYS A 246 19.89 -24.48 71.50
CA LYS A 246 20.03 -25.62 72.41
C LYS A 246 20.79 -26.77 71.75
N ARG A 247 20.48 -27.08 70.49
CA ARG A 247 21.21 -28.11 69.72
C ARG A 247 22.70 -27.76 69.59
N LYS A 248 23.03 -26.51 69.27
CA LYS A 248 24.43 -26.03 69.23
C LYS A 248 25.11 -26.15 70.59
N GLU A 249 24.40 -25.86 71.68
CA GLU A 249 24.92 -25.99 73.04
C GLU A 249 25.20 -27.45 73.42
N TYR A 250 24.26 -28.36 73.15
CA TYR A 250 24.45 -29.80 73.40
C TYR A 250 25.62 -30.36 72.60
N GLU A 251 25.79 -29.97 71.33
CA GLU A 251 26.96 -30.39 70.54
C GLU A 251 28.28 -29.88 71.15
N ARG A 252 28.33 -28.63 71.63
CA ARG A 252 29.51 -28.11 72.34
C ARG A 252 29.78 -28.89 73.63
N ARG A 253 28.74 -29.22 74.41
CA ARG A 253 28.86 -29.99 75.66
C ARG A 253 29.33 -31.42 75.38
N LYS A 254 28.76 -32.09 74.38
CA LYS A 254 29.19 -33.40 73.89
C LYS A 254 30.66 -33.40 73.49
N LYS A 255 31.12 -32.37 72.76
CA LYS A 255 32.54 -32.22 72.39
C LYS A 255 33.44 -32.03 73.62
N ARG A 256 33.02 -31.26 74.63
CA ARG A 256 33.76 -31.10 75.90
C ARG A 256 33.85 -32.41 76.68
N ILE A 257 32.74 -33.13 76.84
CA ILE A 257 32.70 -34.41 77.54
C ILE A 257 33.61 -35.42 76.84
N ARG A 258 33.53 -35.53 75.50
CA ARG A 258 34.43 -36.39 74.72
C ARG A 258 35.91 -36.05 74.96
N ARG A 259 36.27 -34.77 74.97
CA ARG A 259 37.64 -34.34 75.30
C ARG A 259 38.06 -34.75 76.72
N LYS A 260 37.17 -34.61 77.70
CA LYS A 260 37.44 -34.98 79.10
C LYS A 260 37.57 -36.50 79.27
N ILE A 261 36.71 -37.29 78.63
CA ILE A 261 36.84 -38.75 78.61
C ILE A 261 38.19 -39.14 77.99
N ASN A 262 38.54 -38.57 76.83
CA ASN A 262 39.81 -38.86 76.18
C ASN A 262 41.02 -38.46 77.05
N SER A 263 40.95 -37.33 77.76
CA SER A 263 42.02 -36.93 78.69
C SER A 263 42.11 -37.89 79.88
N THR A 264 40.99 -38.24 80.51
CA THR A 264 40.99 -39.18 81.65
C THR A 264 41.46 -40.58 81.25
N ILE A 265 41.05 -41.08 80.08
CA ILE A 265 41.57 -42.34 79.52
C ILE A 265 43.08 -42.22 79.33
N SER A 266 43.56 -41.13 78.71
CA SER A 266 44.99 -40.87 78.55
C SER A 266 45.75 -40.80 79.87
N ASP A 267 45.15 -40.20 80.91
CA ASP A 267 45.73 -40.09 82.24
C ASP A 267 45.81 -41.47 82.92
N LEU A 268 44.81 -42.34 82.73
CA LEU A 268 44.80 -43.72 83.22
C LEU A 268 45.77 -44.64 82.47
N PHE A 269 46.05 -44.35 81.19
CA PHE A 269 47.00 -45.12 80.38
C PHE A 269 48.41 -45.10 80.98
N ARG A 270 48.84 -43.99 81.60
CA ARG A 270 50.21 -43.85 82.13
C ARG A 270 50.46 -44.74 83.36
N PRO A 271 49.58 -44.79 84.38
CA PRO A 271 49.63 -45.79 85.45
C PRO A 271 49.46 -47.22 84.95
N LEU A 272 48.49 -47.50 84.07
CA LEU A 272 48.26 -48.86 83.57
C LEU A 272 49.46 -49.39 82.78
N ARG A 273 50.12 -48.55 81.98
CA ARG A 273 51.34 -48.91 81.26
C ARG A 273 52.54 -49.11 82.19
N LYS A 274 52.60 -48.40 83.32
CA LYS A 274 53.57 -48.70 84.38
C LYS A 274 53.28 -50.04 85.05
N MET A 275 52.02 -50.34 85.34
CA MET A 275 51.58 -51.61 85.92
C MET A 275 51.92 -52.79 85.00
N ASN A 276 51.57 -52.72 83.70
CA ASN A 276 51.94 -53.76 82.73
C ASN A 276 53.46 -53.97 82.65
N LYS A 277 54.27 -52.90 82.70
CA LYS A 277 55.74 -53.02 82.73
C LYS A 277 56.29 -53.62 84.03
N MET A 278 55.55 -53.54 85.12
CA MET A 278 55.92 -54.21 86.38
C MET A 278 55.55 -55.69 86.32
N ILE A 279 54.40 -56.03 85.74
CA ILE A 279 53.94 -57.41 85.54
C ILE A 279 54.82 -58.16 84.53
N GLU A 280 55.31 -57.50 83.47
CA GLU A 280 56.26 -58.08 82.49
C GLU A 280 57.69 -58.24 83.04
N ARG A 281 57.97 -57.78 84.27
CA ARG A 281 59.29 -57.88 84.93
C ARG A 281 59.36 -58.96 86.02
N ASP A 282 58.23 -59.59 86.33
CA ASP A 282 58.14 -60.86 87.08
C ASP A 282 58.07 -62.04 86.09
#